data_AF-A0A2E8EV63-F1
#
_entry.id   AF-A0A2E8EV63-F1
#
_cell.length_a   1.000
_cell.length_b   1.000
_cell.length_c   1.000
_cell.angle_alpha   90.00
_cell.angle_beta   90.00
_cell.angle_gamma   90.00
#
_symmetry.space_group_name_H-M   'P 1'
#
loop_
_entity.id
_entity.type
_entity.pdbx_description
1 polymer ?
#
loop_
_entity_poly.entity_id
_entity_poly.type
_entity_poly.pdbx_seq_one_letter_code
_entity_poly.pdbx_strand_id
1 'polypeptide(L)'
;MTMPKWKEFRSDRLEINPLPARLDFIQSASGLLLALFMWAHMFFVSSILLGKEAMYMIARFFEGYYIFGKSYHLLVTFAAASIFTIFIIHALVAVRKFPANYRQYRIFRTHMTRINHSETSLWFYQLITGFSLFFLASIHLYIMMTNPADIGPFASADRVISSWMWPLYIVLLLAVELHGTIGLYRLIVKWVSFEGDDAKKRRKSLRHLKQIITVFFLVLGFVTLAAYMKIGLEHKDNVGEHYISRSQR
;
A
#
# COMPACT_ATOMS: atom_id res chain seq x y z
N MET A 1 59.76 -13.34 -16.97
CA MET A 1 59.24 -13.29 -15.59
C MET A 1 57.83 -12.68 -15.65
N THR A 2 56.80 -13.49 -15.73
CA THR A 2 55.39 -13.05 -15.86
C THR A 2 54.88 -12.55 -14.52
N MET A 3 54.36 -11.32 -14.47
CA MET A 3 53.76 -10.76 -13.26
C MET A 3 52.59 -11.64 -12.77
N PRO A 4 52.45 -11.85 -11.44
CA PRO A 4 51.35 -12.64 -10.91
C PRO A 4 50.00 -11.89 -11.01
N LYS A 5 48.94 -12.59 -11.45
CA LYS A 5 47.56 -12.10 -11.68
C LYS A 5 46.93 -11.28 -10.54
N TRP A 6 47.38 -11.45 -9.30
CA TRP A 6 46.83 -10.67 -8.17
C TRP A 6 47.28 -9.20 -8.18
N LYS A 7 48.28 -8.83 -8.98
CA LYS A 7 48.68 -7.42 -9.19
C LYS A 7 47.82 -6.68 -10.22
N GLU A 8 47.08 -7.37 -11.10
CA GLU A 8 46.10 -6.74 -12.00
C GLU A 8 44.87 -6.21 -11.25
N PHE A 9 44.57 -6.76 -10.06
CA PHE A 9 43.48 -6.27 -9.18
C PHE A 9 43.83 -5.00 -8.39
N ARG A 10 44.95 -4.34 -8.72
CA ARG A 10 45.34 -3.06 -8.16
C ARG A 10 45.49 -2.04 -9.27
N SER A 11 44.37 -1.68 -9.90
CA SER A 11 44.29 -0.44 -10.64
C SER A 11 43.16 0.42 -10.05
N ASP A 12 43.59 1.62 -9.65
CA ASP A 12 42.81 2.84 -9.56
C ASP A 12 41.82 2.92 -8.40
N ARG A 13 41.61 4.12 -7.86
CA ARG A 13 40.68 4.38 -6.76
C ARG A 13 39.40 3.60 -7.01
N LEU A 14 39.04 2.64 -6.14
CA LEU A 14 37.76 1.96 -6.19
C LEU A 14 36.68 3.05 -6.03
N GLU A 15 36.20 3.61 -7.15
CA GLU A 15 35.11 4.56 -7.14
C GLU A 15 33.91 3.83 -6.55
N ILE A 16 33.53 4.21 -5.33
CA ILE A 16 32.42 3.59 -4.63
C ILE A 16 31.17 3.90 -5.45
N ASN A 17 30.60 2.88 -6.09
CA ASN A 17 29.36 3.04 -6.84
C ASN A 17 28.23 3.44 -5.86
N PRO A 18 27.60 4.63 -6.00
CA PRO A 18 26.56 5.09 -5.09
C PRO A 18 25.20 4.40 -5.33
N LEU A 19 25.06 3.60 -6.40
CA LEU A 19 23.81 2.98 -6.81
C LEU A 19 23.13 2.15 -5.69
N PRO A 20 23.84 1.30 -4.91
CA PRO A 20 23.20 0.54 -3.84
C PRO A 20 22.54 1.45 -2.79
N ALA A 21 23.21 2.56 -2.42
CA ALA A 21 22.68 3.54 -1.47
C ALA A 21 21.45 4.27 -2.06
N ARG A 22 21.53 4.69 -3.33
CA ARG A 22 20.39 5.32 -4.03
C ARG A 22 19.18 4.39 -4.08
N LEU A 23 19.38 3.12 -4.42
CA LEU A 23 18.29 2.14 -4.48
C LEU A 23 17.72 1.82 -3.09
N ASP A 24 18.54 1.84 -2.04
CA ASP A 24 18.06 1.65 -0.67
C ASP A 24 17.22 2.85 -0.18
N PHE A 25 17.63 4.07 -0.55
CA PHE A 25 16.84 5.29 -0.32
C PHE A 25 15.52 5.26 -1.09
N ILE A 26 15.54 4.97 -2.40
CA ILE A 26 14.33 4.89 -3.24
C ILE A 26 13.34 3.85 -2.69
N GLN A 27 13.82 2.69 -2.26
CA GLN A 27 12.96 1.66 -1.66
C GLN A 27 12.23 2.18 -0.42
N SER A 28 12.96 2.90 0.43
CA SER A 28 12.46 3.45 1.68
C SER A 28 11.53 4.65 1.47
N ALA A 29 11.87 5.58 0.58
CA ALA A 29 11.06 6.74 0.25
C ALA A 29 9.74 6.37 -0.45
N SER A 30 9.80 5.49 -1.46
CA SER A 30 8.59 5.00 -2.14
C SER A 30 7.67 4.23 -1.19
N GLY A 31 8.23 3.40 -0.31
CA GLY A 31 7.45 2.68 0.70
C GLY A 31 6.78 3.60 1.72
N LEU A 32 7.47 4.68 2.13
CA LEU A 32 6.89 5.70 3.01
C LEU A 32 5.73 6.42 2.33
N LEU A 33 5.93 6.88 1.08
CA LEU A 33 4.90 7.59 0.32
C LEU A 33 3.66 6.72 0.14
N LEU A 34 3.83 5.45 -0.25
CA LEU A 34 2.72 4.51 -0.38
C LEU A 34 1.99 4.27 0.95
N ALA A 35 2.71 4.13 2.06
CA ALA A 35 2.09 3.94 3.37
C ALA A 35 1.26 5.16 3.80
N LEU A 36 1.79 6.37 3.62
CA LEU A 36 1.07 7.62 3.92
C LEU A 36 -0.13 7.81 3.00
N PHE A 37 0.02 7.50 1.71
CA PHE A 37 -1.09 7.47 0.76
C PHE A 37 -2.18 6.50 1.22
N MET A 38 -1.82 5.29 1.68
CA MET A 38 -2.80 4.32 2.14
C MET A 38 -3.57 4.81 3.37
N TRP A 39 -2.93 5.48 4.32
CA TRP A 39 -3.66 6.07 5.45
C TRP A 39 -4.66 7.14 5.01
N ALA A 40 -4.22 8.06 4.16
CA ALA A 40 -5.10 9.07 3.60
C ALA A 40 -6.26 8.43 2.81
N HIS A 41 -5.96 7.44 1.96
CA HIS A 41 -6.92 6.66 1.20
C HIS A 41 -7.97 6.01 2.10
N MET A 42 -7.56 5.34 3.18
CA MET A 42 -8.49 4.70 4.12
C MET A 42 -9.46 5.71 4.74
N PHE A 43 -8.99 6.89 5.13
CA PHE A 43 -9.87 7.95 5.64
C PHE A 43 -10.85 8.44 4.57
N PHE A 44 -10.38 8.75 3.35
CA PHE A 44 -11.24 9.24 2.28
C PHE A 44 -12.30 8.22 1.86
N VAL A 45 -11.93 6.95 1.69
CA VAL A 45 -12.86 5.88 1.29
C VAL A 45 -13.85 5.55 2.42
N SER A 46 -13.45 5.69 3.69
CA SER A 46 -14.31 5.50 4.86
C SER A 46 -15.33 6.61 5.10
N SER A 47 -15.26 7.73 4.36
CA SER A 47 -16.25 8.80 4.44
C SER A 47 -17.69 8.34 4.17
N ILE A 48 -17.87 7.20 3.48
CA ILE A 48 -19.16 6.53 3.30
C ILE A 48 -19.87 6.19 4.62
N LEU A 49 -19.10 5.99 5.70
CA LEU A 49 -19.64 5.73 7.05
C LEU A 49 -20.37 6.95 7.63
N LEU A 50 -20.05 8.15 7.15
CA LEU A 50 -20.76 9.39 7.48
C LEU A 50 -21.98 9.63 6.58
N GLY A 51 -22.17 8.79 5.56
CA GLY A 51 -23.31 8.83 4.63
C GLY A 51 -22.90 8.94 3.16
N LYS A 52 -23.85 8.65 2.27
CA LYS A 52 -23.67 8.70 0.80
C LYS A 52 -23.26 10.10 0.32
N GLU A 53 -23.82 11.15 0.93
CA GLU A 53 -23.44 12.55 0.66
C GLU A 53 -21.98 12.85 0.99
N ALA A 54 -21.47 12.38 2.14
CA ALA A 54 -20.09 12.63 2.53
C ALA A 54 -19.10 11.99 1.53
N MET A 55 -19.35 10.74 1.12
CA MET A 55 -18.56 10.08 0.08
C MET A 55 -18.65 10.81 -1.27
N TYR A 56 -19.85 11.26 -1.65
CA TYR A 56 -20.03 12.05 -2.87
C TYR A 56 -19.20 13.34 -2.84
N MET A 57 -19.27 14.10 -1.75
CA MET A 57 -18.46 15.32 -1.57
C MET A 57 -16.96 15.05 -1.69
N ILE A 58 -16.45 14.00 -1.04
CA ILE A 58 -15.04 13.63 -1.12
C ILE A 58 -14.66 13.23 -2.56
N ALA A 59 -15.50 12.47 -3.26
CA ALA A 59 -15.25 12.13 -4.66
C ALA A 59 -15.17 13.40 -5.53
N ARG A 60 -16.12 14.33 -5.39
CA ARG A 60 -16.13 15.59 -6.14
C ARG A 60 -14.95 16.50 -5.79
N PHE A 61 -14.46 16.45 -4.54
CA PHE A 61 -13.25 17.18 -4.12
C PHE A 61 -12.03 16.75 -4.94
N PHE A 62 -11.80 15.43 -5.12
CA PHE A 62 -10.68 14.93 -5.91
C PHE A 62 -10.80 15.19 -7.41
N GLU A 63 -12.02 15.44 -7.89
CA GLU A 63 -12.28 15.89 -9.26
C GLU A 63 -12.19 17.41 -9.43
N GLY A 64 -11.79 18.14 -8.39
CA GLY A 64 -11.58 19.59 -8.42
C GLY A 64 -12.86 20.43 -8.44
N TYR A 65 -14.03 19.83 -8.16
CA TYR A 65 -15.34 20.50 -8.26
C TYR A 65 -15.41 21.80 -7.46
N TYR A 66 -14.91 21.82 -6.22
CA TYR A 66 -14.97 22.99 -5.34
C TYR A 66 -14.02 24.12 -5.73
N ILE A 67 -13.10 23.88 -6.67
CA ILE A 67 -12.15 24.88 -7.17
C ILE A 67 -12.60 25.38 -8.56
N PHE A 68 -13.01 24.47 -9.44
CA PHE A 68 -13.29 24.78 -10.84
C PHE A 68 -14.79 24.87 -11.17
N GLY A 69 -15.68 24.56 -10.22
CA GLY A 69 -17.14 24.54 -10.43
C GLY A 69 -17.64 23.41 -11.33
N LYS A 70 -16.74 22.54 -11.83
CA LYS A 70 -17.03 21.38 -12.68
C LYS A 70 -16.15 20.20 -12.26
N SER A 71 -16.67 18.99 -12.47
CA SER A 71 -15.96 17.75 -12.15
C SER A 71 -15.03 17.34 -13.29
N TYR A 72 -13.73 17.18 -13.02
CA TYR A 72 -12.74 16.71 -13.99
C TYR A 72 -12.17 15.35 -13.59
N HIS A 73 -12.76 14.26 -14.11
CA HIS A 73 -12.35 12.89 -13.78
C HIS A 73 -10.89 12.59 -14.15
N LEU A 74 -10.32 13.28 -15.14
CA LEU A 74 -8.91 13.14 -15.52
C LEU A 74 -7.95 13.44 -14.37
N LEU A 75 -8.32 14.31 -13.41
CA LEU A 75 -7.50 14.57 -12.22
C LEU A 75 -7.29 13.28 -11.41
N VAL A 76 -8.35 12.48 -11.27
CA VAL A 76 -8.28 11.20 -10.57
C VAL A 76 -7.47 10.18 -11.37
N THR A 77 -7.61 10.15 -12.70
CA THR A 77 -6.75 9.32 -13.56
C THR A 77 -5.27 9.64 -13.39
N PHE A 78 -4.88 10.92 -13.41
CA PHE A 78 -3.48 11.31 -13.21
C PHE A 78 -2.98 10.98 -11.81
N ALA A 79 -3.81 11.17 -10.78
CA ALA A 79 -3.48 10.78 -9.41
C ALA A 79 -3.26 9.26 -9.31
N ALA A 80 -4.18 8.45 -9.85
CA ALA A 80 -4.08 7.00 -9.86
C ALA A 80 -2.85 6.52 -10.64
N ALA A 81 -2.57 7.09 -11.83
CA ALA A 81 -1.40 6.77 -12.63
C ALA A 81 -0.07 7.11 -11.91
N SER A 82 -0.05 8.22 -11.17
CA SER A 82 1.12 8.62 -10.38
C SER A 82 1.39 7.63 -9.24
N ILE A 83 0.35 7.27 -8.48
CA ILE A 83 0.46 6.26 -7.41
C ILE A 83 0.84 4.89 -7.99
N PHE A 84 0.29 4.52 -9.14
CA PHE A 84 0.62 3.25 -9.80
C PHE A 84 2.10 3.23 -10.24
N THR A 85 2.61 4.34 -10.76
CA THR A 85 4.03 4.47 -11.09
C THR A 85 4.92 4.30 -9.86
N ILE A 86 4.57 4.94 -8.74
CA ILE A 86 5.30 4.80 -7.47
C ILE A 86 5.22 3.36 -6.94
N PHE A 87 4.06 2.71 -7.05
CA PHE A 87 3.86 1.31 -6.70
C PHE A 87 4.77 0.38 -7.52
N ILE A 88 4.86 0.58 -8.83
CA ILE A 88 5.74 -0.19 -9.71
C ILE A 88 7.21 0.03 -9.33
N ILE A 89 7.64 1.29 -9.14
CA ILE A 89 9.01 1.61 -8.71
C ILE A 89 9.33 0.93 -7.37
N HIS A 90 8.42 1.04 -6.40
CA HIS A 90 8.58 0.39 -5.09
C HIS A 90 8.76 -1.13 -5.25
N ALA A 91 7.90 -1.77 -6.03
CA ALA A 91 7.90 -3.20 -6.25
C ALA A 91 9.19 -3.68 -6.95
N LEU A 92 9.62 -3.01 -8.03
CA LEU A 92 10.85 -3.31 -8.76
C LEU A 92 12.11 -3.20 -7.88
N VAL A 93 12.13 -2.21 -6.98
CA VAL A 93 13.27 -2.01 -6.08
C VAL A 93 13.21 -2.99 -4.90
N ALA A 94 12.03 -3.28 -4.37
CA ALA A 94 11.84 -4.17 -3.21
C ALA A 94 12.00 -5.66 -3.56
N VAL A 95 11.67 -6.09 -4.78
CA VAL A 95 11.75 -7.50 -5.21
C VAL A 95 13.18 -8.07 -5.10
N ARG A 96 14.20 -7.20 -5.16
CA ARG A 96 15.62 -7.56 -4.93
C ARG A 96 15.88 -8.15 -3.54
N LYS A 97 14.95 -8.01 -2.59
CA LYS A 97 15.03 -8.58 -1.24
C LYS A 97 14.39 -9.97 -1.13
N PHE A 98 13.78 -10.50 -2.19
CA PHE A 98 13.12 -11.80 -2.17
C PHE A 98 14.16 -12.93 -2.26
N PRO A 99 13.92 -14.10 -1.64
CA PRO A 99 14.69 -15.31 -1.91
C PRO A 99 14.61 -15.64 -3.40
N ALA A 100 15.75 -15.60 -4.10
CA ALA A 100 15.82 -15.73 -5.55
C ALA A 100 15.71 -17.18 -6.06
N ASN A 101 15.78 -18.17 -5.17
CA ASN A 101 15.69 -19.59 -5.52
C ASN A 101 15.21 -20.45 -4.35
N TYR A 102 14.88 -21.71 -4.67
CA TYR A 102 14.38 -22.69 -3.69
C TYR A 102 15.33 -22.91 -2.51
N ARG A 103 16.65 -22.93 -2.75
CA ARG A 103 17.65 -23.10 -1.69
C ARG A 103 17.59 -21.95 -0.69
N GLN A 104 17.57 -20.70 -1.16
CA GLN A 104 17.46 -19.52 -0.31
C GLN A 104 16.13 -19.51 0.46
N TYR A 105 15.02 -19.83 -0.19
CA TYR A 105 13.71 -19.93 0.46
C TYR A 105 13.72 -20.98 1.58
N ARG A 106 14.19 -22.20 1.31
CA ARG A 106 14.27 -23.28 2.31
C ARG A 106 15.15 -22.92 3.50
N ILE A 107 16.33 -22.34 3.25
CA ILE A 107 17.24 -21.91 4.32
C ILE A 107 16.56 -20.85 5.19
N PHE A 108 15.97 -19.83 4.56
CA PHE A 108 15.29 -18.76 5.28
C PHE A 108 14.11 -19.29 6.12
N ARG A 109 13.25 -20.13 5.53
CA ARG A 109 12.10 -20.72 6.23
C ARG A 109 12.52 -21.57 7.42
N THR A 110 13.55 -22.41 7.25
CA THR A 110 14.09 -23.25 8.33
C THR A 110 14.72 -22.39 9.44
N HIS A 111 15.44 -21.34 9.07
CA HIS A 111 16.03 -20.41 10.03
C HIS A 111 14.94 -19.69 10.84
N MET A 112 13.94 -19.12 10.15
CA MET A 112 12.83 -18.40 10.76
C MET A 112 12.08 -19.25 11.79
N THR A 113 11.78 -20.51 11.49
CA THR A 113 11.07 -21.40 12.42
C THR A 113 11.92 -21.83 13.61
N ARG A 114 13.24 -21.99 13.42
CA ARG A 114 14.16 -22.38 14.51
C ARG A 114 14.45 -21.26 15.50
N ILE A 115 14.64 -20.03 15.02
CA ILE A 115 14.93 -18.89 15.91
C ILE A 115 13.68 -18.34 16.60
N ASN A 116 12.49 -18.62 16.04
CA ASN A 116 11.19 -18.14 16.51
C ASN A 116 11.18 -16.64 16.88
N HIS A 117 11.79 -15.80 16.02
CA HIS A 117 12.00 -14.39 16.28
C HIS A 117 10.96 -13.53 15.55
N SER A 118 10.22 -12.72 16.30
CA SER A 118 9.07 -11.96 15.78
C SER A 118 9.41 -11.03 14.60
N GLU A 119 10.56 -10.35 14.61
CA GLU A 119 10.96 -9.45 13.51
C GLU A 119 11.20 -10.21 12.20
N THR A 120 11.77 -11.41 12.31
CA THR A 120 12.06 -12.26 11.16
C THR A 120 10.75 -12.78 10.55
N SER A 121 9.79 -13.14 11.41
CA SER A 121 8.44 -13.52 10.98
C SER A 121 7.68 -12.35 10.34
N LEU A 122 7.78 -11.14 10.91
CA LEU A 122 7.19 -9.92 10.32
C LEU A 122 7.81 -9.58 8.96
N TRP A 123 9.10 -9.83 8.78
CA TRP A 123 9.75 -9.69 7.47
C TRP A 123 9.19 -10.67 6.45
N PHE A 124 9.01 -11.93 6.86
CA PHE A 124 8.39 -12.93 6.01
C PHE A 124 6.95 -12.59 5.64
N TYR A 125 6.15 -12.06 6.57
CA TYR A 125 4.79 -11.60 6.25
C TYR A 125 4.79 -10.47 5.23
N GLN A 126 5.72 -9.52 5.29
CA GLN A 126 5.83 -8.49 4.24
C GLN A 126 6.23 -9.05 2.88
N LEU A 127 7.01 -10.12 2.83
CA LEU A 127 7.30 -10.81 1.57
C LEU A 127 6.01 -11.39 0.98
N ILE A 128 5.22 -12.12 1.77
CA ILE A 128 3.96 -12.73 1.31
C ILE A 128 2.97 -11.66 0.88
N THR A 129 2.72 -10.65 1.71
CA THR A 129 1.77 -9.59 1.36
C THR A 129 2.27 -8.75 0.20
N GLY A 130 3.57 -8.45 0.13
CA GLY A 130 4.16 -7.72 -1.00
C GLY A 130 4.02 -8.48 -2.31
N PHE A 131 4.22 -9.80 -2.29
CA PHE A 131 3.98 -10.66 -3.45
C PHE A 131 2.50 -10.64 -3.87
N SER A 132 1.56 -10.79 -2.93
CA SER A 132 0.12 -10.73 -3.22
C SER A 132 -0.29 -9.38 -3.84
N LEU A 133 0.31 -8.28 -3.39
CA LEU A 133 -0.03 -6.93 -3.87
C LEU A 133 0.30 -6.72 -5.35
N PHE A 134 1.27 -7.44 -5.94
CA PHE A 134 1.51 -7.39 -7.39
C PHE A 134 0.25 -7.64 -8.21
N PHE A 135 -0.63 -8.52 -7.74
CA PHE A 135 -1.85 -8.88 -8.44
C PHE A 135 -3.02 -8.02 -7.97
N LEU A 136 -3.22 -7.96 -6.65
CA LEU A 136 -4.39 -7.31 -6.04
C LEU A 136 -4.39 -5.79 -6.25
N ALA A 137 -3.26 -5.13 -5.99
CA ALA A 137 -3.18 -3.67 -6.11
C ALA A 137 -3.18 -3.23 -7.57
N SER A 138 -2.56 -3.99 -8.47
CA SER A 138 -2.56 -3.70 -9.91
C SER A 138 -3.97 -3.67 -10.50
N ILE A 139 -4.81 -4.66 -10.17
CA ILE A 139 -6.21 -4.67 -10.61
C ILE A 139 -6.95 -3.43 -10.07
N HIS A 140 -6.82 -3.17 -8.77
CA HIS A 140 -7.50 -2.03 -8.15
C HIS A 140 -7.07 -0.69 -8.77
N LEU A 141 -5.76 -0.43 -8.87
CA LEU A 141 -5.20 0.81 -9.40
C LEU A 141 -5.55 1.01 -10.87
N TYR A 142 -5.54 -0.05 -11.67
CA TYR A 142 -5.92 0.04 -13.07
C TYR A 142 -7.38 0.48 -13.23
N ILE A 143 -8.31 -0.12 -12.48
CA ILE A 143 -9.74 0.27 -12.52
C ILE A 143 -9.92 1.73 -12.08
N MET A 144 -9.26 2.16 -11.00
CA MET A 144 -9.38 3.57 -10.56
C MET A 144 -8.82 4.55 -11.59
N MET A 145 -7.79 4.15 -12.34
CA MET A 145 -7.17 4.95 -13.38
C MET A 145 -8.04 5.06 -14.64
N THR A 146 -8.68 3.96 -15.07
CA THR A 146 -9.45 3.91 -16.32
C THR A 146 -10.92 4.27 -16.16
N ASN A 147 -11.49 4.10 -14.96
CA ASN A 147 -12.90 4.36 -14.67
C ASN A 147 -13.07 5.41 -13.55
N PRO A 148 -12.43 6.59 -13.65
CA PRO A 148 -12.48 7.60 -12.60
C PRO A 148 -13.88 8.20 -12.39
N ALA A 149 -14.74 8.17 -13.41
CA ALA A 149 -16.12 8.64 -13.33
C ALA A 149 -17.00 7.75 -12.44
N ASP A 150 -16.60 6.48 -12.25
CA ASP A 150 -17.32 5.48 -11.46
C ASP A 150 -16.92 5.51 -9.97
N ILE A 151 -16.50 6.69 -9.48
CA ILE A 151 -16.14 6.93 -8.09
C ILE A 151 -17.21 7.80 -7.43
N GLY A 152 -18.03 7.13 -6.61
CA GLY A 152 -19.10 7.72 -5.82
C GLY A 152 -19.76 6.66 -4.94
N PRO A 153 -20.79 7.02 -4.16
CA PRO A 153 -21.43 6.09 -3.24
C PRO A 153 -22.13 4.92 -3.95
N PHE A 154 -22.83 5.15 -5.07
CA PHE A 154 -23.48 4.08 -5.85
C PHE A 154 -22.49 3.32 -6.73
N ALA A 155 -21.80 4.01 -7.64
CA ALA A 155 -20.85 3.37 -8.56
C ALA A 155 -19.77 2.52 -7.84
N SER A 156 -19.28 2.95 -6.67
CA SER A 156 -18.34 2.14 -5.89
C SER A 156 -18.98 0.94 -5.22
N ALA A 157 -20.22 1.07 -4.74
CA ALA A 157 -20.96 -0.03 -4.12
C ALA A 157 -21.38 -1.09 -5.15
N ASP A 158 -21.82 -0.66 -6.34
CA ASP A 158 -22.12 -1.52 -7.48
C ASP A 158 -20.88 -2.30 -7.91
N ARG A 159 -19.72 -1.64 -7.99
CA ARG A 159 -18.45 -2.33 -8.26
C ARG A 159 -18.12 -3.38 -7.20
N VAL A 160 -18.35 -3.08 -5.92
CA VAL A 160 -18.09 -4.01 -4.80
C VAL A 160 -18.95 -5.27 -4.92
N ILE A 161 -20.24 -5.12 -5.20
CA ILE A 161 -21.21 -6.23 -5.24
C ILE A 161 -21.40 -6.79 -6.65
N SER A 162 -21.99 -6.00 -7.54
CA SER A 162 -22.39 -6.41 -8.89
C SER A 162 -21.21 -6.78 -9.78
N SER A 163 -20.05 -6.13 -9.61
CA SER A 163 -18.81 -6.48 -10.33
C SER A 163 -17.89 -7.44 -9.55
N TRP A 164 -18.36 -8.06 -8.47
CA TRP A 164 -17.62 -9.08 -7.72
C TRP A 164 -16.24 -8.64 -7.18
N MET A 165 -16.04 -7.35 -6.88
CA MET A 165 -14.77 -6.87 -6.35
C MET A 165 -14.59 -7.10 -4.84
N TRP A 166 -15.65 -7.44 -4.10
CA TRP A 166 -15.57 -7.66 -2.65
C TRP A 166 -14.53 -8.72 -2.21
N PRO A 167 -14.33 -9.89 -2.88
CA PRO A 167 -13.31 -10.85 -2.44
C PRO A 167 -11.90 -10.28 -2.61
N LEU A 168 -11.66 -9.57 -3.72
CA LEU A 168 -10.41 -8.88 -3.97
C LEU A 168 -10.16 -7.84 -2.88
N TYR A 169 -11.16 -7.01 -2.54
CA TYR A 169 -11.02 -5.97 -1.53
C TYR A 169 -10.76 -6.52 -0.12
N ILE A 170 -11.33 -7.66 0.26
CA ILE A 170 -11.02 -8.30 1.55
C ILE A 170 -9.54 -8.69 1.62
N VAL A 171 -9.04 -9.38 0.59
CA VAL A 171 -7.64 -9.86 0.59
C VAL A 171 -6.68 -8.68 0.41
N LEU A 172 -7.03 -7.69 -0.42
CA LEU A 172 -6.26 -6.46 -0.61
C LEU A 172 -6.15 -5.68 0.69
N LEU A 173 -7.26 -5.49 1.43
CA LEU A 173 -7.27 -4.80 2.73
C LEU A 173 -6.30 -5.46 3.71
N LEU A 174 -6.40 -6.78 3.87
CA LEU A 174 -5.49 -7.53 4.75
C LEU A 174 -4.03 -7.41 4.30
N ALA A 175 -3.77 -7.59 3.00
CA ALA A 175 -2.42 -7.56 2.46
C ALA A 175 -1.78 -6.18 2.59
N VAL A 176 -2.47 -5.12 2.16
CA VAL A 176 -1.93 -3.76 2.13
C VAL A 176 -1.75 -3.20 3.54
N GLU A 177 -2.68 -3.46 4.46
CA GLU A 177 -2.61 -2.94 5.82
C GLU A 177 -1.47 -3.60 6.62
N LEU A 178 -1.34 -4.93 6.51
CA LEU A 178 -0.21 -5.64 7.11
C LEU A 178 1.11 -5.23 6.44
N HIS A 179 1.15 -5.11 5.11
CA HIS A 179 2.37 -4.72 4.42
C HIS A 179 2.83 -3.32 4.82
N GLY A 180 1.91 -2.35 4.79
CA GLY A 180 2.19 -0.94 5.05
C GLY A 180 2.59 -0.70 6.51
N THR A 181 1.84 -1.20 7.48
CA THR A 181 2.14 -0.96 8.90
C THR A 181 3.43 -1.64 9.35
N ILE A 182 3.67 -2.89 8.94
CA ILE A 182 4.95 -3.56 9.23
C ILE A 182 6.09 -2.82 8.51
N GLY A 183 5.86 -2.36 7.28
CA GLY A 183 6.82 -1.61 6.49
C GLY A 183 7.25 -0.31 7.17
N LEU A 184 6.28 0.48 7.63
CA LEU A 184 6.52 1.74 8.32
C LEU A 184 7.23 1.52 9.66
N TYR A 185 6.82 0.51 10.43
CA TYR A 185 7.51 0.11 11.66
C TYR A 185 8.99 -0.19 11.40
N ARG A 186 9.29 -1.02 10.39
CA ARG A 186 10.68 -1.35 10.05
C ARG A 186 11.44 -0.18 9.46
N LEU A 187 10.76 0.69 8.71
CA LEU A 187 11.36 1.90 8.17
C LEU A 187 11.86 2.82 9.29
N ILE A 188 11.05 3.04 10.33
CA ILE A 188 11.42 3.82 11.50
C ILE A 188 12.62 3.18 12.20
N VAL A 189 12.57 1.86 12.47
CA VAL A 189 13.67 1.16 13.13
C VAL A 189 14.96 1.15 12.29
N LYS A 190 14.85 1.18 10.97
CA LYS A 190 16.00 1.18 10.05
C LYS A 190 16.71 2.54 9.99
N TRP A 191 15.96 3.64 9.95
CA TRP A 191 16.52 4.98 9.68
C TRP A 191 16.63 5.87 10.91
N VAL A 192 15.88 5.59 11.96
CA VAL A 192 15.94 6.37 13.21
C VAL A 192 16.91 5.68 14.16
N SER A 193 18.01 6.37 14.45
CA SER A 193 18.98 5.94 15.45
C SER A 193 18.35 5.97 16.84
N PHE A 194 18.46 4.87 17.57
CA PHE A 194 18.12 4.79 18.98
C PHE A 194 19.31 4.19 19.73
N GLU A 195 19.75 4.83 20.80
CA GLU A 195 20.90 4.40 21.59
C GLU A 195 20.48 3.94 23.00
N GLY A 196 21.29 3.07 23.61
CA GLY A 196 21.13 2.62 25.00
C GLY A 196 19.79 1.92 25.32
N ASP A 197 19.38 2.00 26.59
CA ASP A 197 18.14 1.38 27.08
C ASP A 197 16.86 1.99 26.47
N ASP A 198 16.96 3.22 25.96
CA ASP A 198 15.88 3.88 25.24
C ASP A 198 15.56 3.18 23.92
N ALA A 199 16.54 2.54 23.28
CA ALA A 199 16.31 1.77 22.06
C ALA A 199 15.35 0.58 22.26
N LYS A 200 15.52 -0.17 23.37
CA LYS A 200 14.65 -1.32 23.68
C LYS A 200 13.23 -0.86 24.02
N LYS A 201 13.10 0.17 24.87
CA LYS A 201 11.80 0.75 25.24
C LYS A 201 11.08 1.30 24.01
N ARG A 202 11.77 2.03 23.14
CA ARG A 202 11.21 2.61 21.93
C ARG A 202 10.78 1.55 20.92
N ARG A 203 11.58 0.49 20.70
CA ARG A 203 11.18 -0.64 19.83
C ARG A 203 9.94 -1.36 20.35
N LYS A 204 9.79 -1.51 21.68
CA LYS A 204 8.57 -2.07 22.29
C LYS A 204 7.36 -1.15 22.05
N SER A 205 7.51 0.15 22.27
CA SER A 205 6.46 1.14 22.01
C SER A 205 6.03 1.15 20.53
N LEU A 206 6.99 1.19 19.59
CA LEU A 206 6.73 1.16 18.16
C LEU A 206 6.00 -0.12 17.72
N ARG A 207 6.28 -1.26 18.36
CA ARG A 207 5.58 -2.52 18.10
C ARG A 207 4.11 -2.45 18.53
N HIS A 208 3.83 -1.90 19.70
CA HIS A 208 2.47 -1.68 20.17
C HIS A 208 1.73 -0.67 19.29
N LEU A 209 2.36 0.46 18.97
CA LEU A 209 1.79 1.47 18.08
C LEU A 209 1.43 0.85 16.72
N LYS A 210 2.35 0.07 16.14
CA LYS A 210 2.10 -0.69 14.91
C LYS A 210 0.87 -1.58 15.06
N GLN A 211 0.73 -2.33 16.15
CA GLN A 211 -0.43 -3.20 16.38
C GLN A 211 -1.74 -2.41 16.49
N ILE A 212 -1.75 -1.31 17.25
CA ILE A 212 -2.92 -0.43 17.39
C ILE A 212 -3.35 0.11 16.02
N ILE A 213 -2.40 0.62 15.24
CA ILE A 213 -2.67 1.15 13.89
C ILE A 213 -3.23 0.04 12.99
N THR A 214 -2.62 -1.15 12.97
CA THR A 214 -3.10 -2.30 12.18
C THR A 214 -4.55 -2.65 12.55
N VAL A 215 -4.86 -2.76 13.84
CA VAL A 215 -6.21 -3.12 14.29
C VAL A 215 -7.21 -2.01 13.92
N PHE A 216 -6.84 -0.75 14.14
CA PHE A 216 -7.69 0.40 13.82
C PHE A 216 -8.09 0.42 12.33
N PHE A 217 -7.11 0.36 11.42
CA PHE A 217 -7.40 0.43 9.98
C PHE A 217 -8.07 -0.84 9.44
N LEU A 218 -7.79 -2.02 10.02
CA LEU A 218 -8.54 -3.23 9.65
C LEU A 218 -10.02 -3.10 10.07
N VAL A 219 -10.31 -2.67 11.29
CA VAL A 219 -11.69 -2.45 11.75
C VAL A 219 -12.37 -1.39 10.88
N LEU A 220 -11.72 -0.24 10.68
CA LEU A 220 -12.24 0.82 9.82
C LEU A 220 -12.51 0.32 8.40
N GLY A 221 -11.57 -0.44 7.82
CA GLY A 221 -11.66 -0.99 6.47
C GLY A 221 -12.78 -2.02 6.32
N PHE A 222 -12.93 -2.95 7.26
CA PHE A 222 -14.00 -3.94 7.21
C PHE A 222 -15.38 -3.31 7.41
N VAL A 223 -15.52 -2.34 8.32
CA VAL A 223 -16.77 -1.60 8.51
C VAL A 223 -17.10 -0.77 7.26
N THR A 224 -16.11 -0.13 6.66
CA THR A 224 -16.25 0.60 5.38
C THR A 224 -16.68 -0.32 4.24
N LEU A 225 -16.04 -1.49 4.09
CA LEU A 225 -16.39 -2.46 3.07
C LEU A 225 -17.81 -3.00 3.28
N ALA A 226 -18.19 -3.30 4.53
CA ALA A 226 -19.55 -3.71 4.86
C ALA A 226 -20.59 -2.65 4.48
N ALA A 227 -20.28 -1.35 4.66
CA ALA A 227 -21.14 -0.26 4.23
C ALA A 227 -21.32 -0.24 2.70
N TYR A 228 -20.24 -0.39 1.92
CA TYR A 228 -20.35 -0.51 0.46
C TYR A 228 -21.13 -1.76 0.04
N MET A 229 -20.89 -2.90 0.69
CA MET A 229 -21.63 -4.13 0.41
C MET A 229 -23.13 -3.97 0.67
N LYS A 230 -23.50 -3.34 1.79
CA LYS A 230 -24.91 -3.05 2.12
C LYS A 230 -25.55 -2.17 1.04
N ILE A 231 -24.90 -1.07 0.68
CA ILE A 231 -25.41 -0.15 -0.35
C ILE A 231 -25.53 -0.87 -1.70
N GLY A 232 -24.54 -1.69 -2.08
CA GLY A 232 -24.55 -2.41 -3.35
C GLY A 232 -25.64 -3.48 -3.41
N LEU A 233 -25.95 -4.15 -2.30
CA LEU A 233 -27.06 -5.09 -2.21
C LEU A 233 -28.42 -4.39 -2.30
N GLU A 234 -28.56 -3.21 -1.68
CA GLU A 234 -29.77 -2.37 -1.76
C GLU A 234 -29.96 -1.77 -3.16
N HIS A 235 -28.87 -1.50 -3.88
CA HIS A 235 -28.86 -0.84 -5.19
C HIS A 235 -28.77 -1.82 -6.38
N LYS A 236 -28.75 -3.13 -6.12
CA LYS A 236 -28.47 -4.18 -7.12
C LYS A 236 -29.40 -4.17 -8.35
N ASP A 237 -30.64 -3.71 -8.18
CA ASP A 237 -31.64 -3.70 -9.25
C ASP A 237 -31.56 -2.42 -10.10
N ASN A 238 -30.73 -1.45 -9.66
CA ASN A 238 -30.57 -0.11 -10.23
C ASN A 238 -29.12 0.17 -10.67
N VAL A 239 -28.33 -0.87 -10.92
CA VAL A 239 -26.90 -0.75 -11.25
C VAL A 239 -26.69 0.24 -12.40
N GLY A 240 -25.78 1.19 -12.20
CA GLY A 240 -25.48 2.25 -13.16
C GLY A 240 -26.24 3.56 -12.92
N GLU A 241 -27.22 3.60 -12.01
CA GLU A 241 -27.80 4.87 -11.57
C GLU A 241 -26.76 5.73 -10.84
N HIS A 242 -26.68 7.00 -11.24
CA HIS A 242 -25.82 7.97 -10.58
C HIS A 242 -26.45 8.46 -9.27
N TYR A 243 -25.60 8.66 -8.26
CA TYR A 243 -26.04 9.27 -7.01
C TYR A 243 -26.37 10.74 -7.22
N ILE A 244 -27.63 11.12 -6.95
CA ILE A 244 -28.08 12.52 -6.97
C ILE A 244 -27.91 13.14 -5.58
N SER A 245 -26.97 14.09 -5.50
CA SER A 245 -26.69 14.88 -4.29
C SER A 245 -27.95 15.59 -3.77
N ARG A 246 -28.10 15.70 -2.45
CA ARG A 246 -29.14 16.52 -1.81
C ARG A 246 -29.15 17.97 -2.31
N SER A 247 -28.00 18.51 -2.72
CA SER A 247 -27.92 19.88 -3.25
C SER A 247 -28.44 20.01 -4.70
N GLN A 248 -28.69 18.88 -5.37
CA GLN A 248 -29.15 18.80 -6.76
C GLN A 248 -30.59 18.28 -6.85
N ARG A 249 -31.21 17.93 -5.72
CA ARG A 249 -32.63 17.58 -5.61
C ARG A 249 -33.45 18.81 -5.27
#